data_AF-A0A4S2FVK5-F1
#
_entry.id   AF-A0A4S2FVK5-F1
#
_cell.length_a   1.000
_cell.length_b   1.000
_cell.length_c   1.000
_cell.angle_alpha   90.00
_cell.angle_beta   90.00
_cell.angle_gamma   90.00
#
_symmetry.space_group_name_H-M   'P 1'
#
loop_
_entity.id
_entity.type
_entity.pdbx_description
1 polymer ?
#
loop_
_entity_poly.entity_id
_entity_poly.type
_entity_poly.pdbx_seq_one_letter_code
_entity_poly.pdbx_strand_id
1 'polypeptide(L)'
;MKEKLIQEISTAMAEVLSFEQVAHLNSVLLQVVSQYTITEDGETLHENAASNDRLLDIFLSAKQVEGCTTPTIKYYGSTIRQLFKKMPKKVTDYTTEDIRAYLAVFQRKNKSSKVTIDNIRRIFSSFFAWLEEEDYIVKSPVRRIHKVKTGTQVKEVLSDENIEQLRDSCTKIRDLAIIDLLASTGMRVGELVKLNREDINFTERECIVFGKGNKERIVYFNARAKIHLQQYLSSRKDRNKALFVSLAKPHKRLEISGVETRLRKIGRTAKIVRVHPHKFRRTLATMAIDKGMPVEQVQRLLGHVKIDTTMHYAMVNQNNVKLSHRKFIN
;
A
#
# COMPACT_ATOMS: atom_id res chain seq x y z
N MET A 1 -13.50 -44.64 -16.94
CA MET A 1 -13.60 -43.17 -16.81
C MET A 1 -14.84 -42.60 -17.48
N LYS A 2 -15.01 -42.78 -18.80
CA LYS A 2 -16.23 -42.38 -19.52
C LYS A 2 -17.51 -42.97 -18.93
N GLU A 3 -17.49 -44.27 -18.63
CA GLU A 3 -18.62 -44.97 -17.99
C GLU A 3 -18.94 -44.43 -16.60
N LYS A 4 -17.92 -44.08 -15.81
CA LYS A 4 -18.07 -43.48 -14.49
C LYS A 4 -18.74 -42.10 -14.57
N LEU A 5 -18.31 -41.26 -15.52
CA LEU A 5 -18.93 -39.95 -15.78
C LEU A 5 -20.39 -40.08 -16.24
N ILE A 6 -20.67 -41.00 -17.16
CA ILE A 6 -22.04 -41.25 -17.63
C ILE A 6 -22.91 -41.69 -16.46
N GLN A 7 -22.43 -42.63 -15.65
CA GLN A 7 -23.15 -43.12 -14.47
C GLN A 7 -23.43 -42.03 -13.44
N GLU A 8 -22.46 -41.14 -13.15
CA GLU A 8 -22.65 -39.99 -12.25
C GLU A 8 -23.75 -39.04 -12.76
N ILE A 9 -23.77 -38.76 -14.07
CA ILE A 9 -24.81 -37.94 -14.71
C ILE A 9 -26.17 -38.64 -14.65
N SER A 10 -26.25 -39.94 -14.94
CA SER A 10 -27.50 -40.70 -14.85
C SER A 10 -28.06 -40.70 -13.43
N THR A 11 -27.20 -40.89 -12.43
CA THR A 11 -27.60 -40.90 -11.01
C THR A 11 -28.07 -39.53 -10.55
N ALA A 12 -27.41 -38.44 -10.95
CA ALA A 12 -27.84 -37.07 -10.62
C ALA A 12 -29.19 -36.70 -11.27
N MET A 13 -29.51 -37.30 -12.42
CA MET A 13 -30.75 -37.04 -13.16
C MET A 13 -31.90 -37.98 -12.81
N ALA A 14 -31.65 -39.03 -12.01
CA ALA A 14 -32.63 -40.07 -11.70
C ALA A 14 -33.85 -39.56 -10.90
N GLU A 15 -33.74 -38.44 -10.19
CA GLU A 15 -34.87 -37.81 -9.48
C GLU A 15 -35.76 -36.94 -10.40
N VAL A 16 -35.28 -36.65 -11.61
CA VAL A 16 -35.92 -35.69 -12.54
C VAL A 16 -36.45 -36.37 -13.80
N LEU A 17 -35.87 -37.51 -14.19
CA LEU A 17 -36.21 -38.22 -15.43
C LEU A 17 -36.80 -39.60 -15.15
N SER A 18 -37.75 -40.03 -15.99
CA SER A 18 -38.28 -41.40 -15.92
C SER A 18 -37.23 -42.43 -16.36
N PHE A 19 -37.46 -43.70 -16.01
CA PHE A 19 -36.55 -44.79 -16.38
C PHE A 19 -36.27 -44.86 -17.89
N GLU A 20 -37.31 -44.70 -18.73
CA GLU A 20 -37.15 -44.68 -20.19
C GLU A 20 -36.35 -43.46 -20.68
N GLN A 21 -36.51 -42.30 -20.04
CA GLN A 21 -35.77 -41.08 -20.38
C GLN A 21 -34.30 -41.17 -19.98
N VAL A 22 -33.99 -41.78 -18.83
CA VAL A 22 -32.61 -42.03 -18.40
C VAL A 22 -31.91 -43.01 -19.33
N ALA A 23 -32.61 -44.05 -19.79
CA ALA A 23 -32.08 -44.99 -20.78
C ALA A 23 -31.75 -44.28 -22.11
N HIS A 24 -32.63 -43.38 -22.57
CA HIS A 24 -32.38 -42.59 -23.77
C HIS A 24 -31.21 -41.63 -23.60
N LEU A 25 -31.12 -40.94 -22.45
CA LEU A 25 -30.00 -40.05 -22.10
C LEU A 25 -28.67 -40.82 -22.13
N ASN A 26 -28.63 -42.02 -21.56
CA ASN A 26 -27.42 -42.83 -21.53
C ASN A 26 -26.98 -43.29 -22.91
N SER A 27 -27.92 -43.63 -23.80
CA SER A 27 -27.62 -43.98 -25.19
C SER A 27 -26.95 -42.81 -25.94
N VAL A 28 -27.50 -41.60 -25.80
CA VAL A 28 -26.94 -40.39 -26.41
C VAL A 28 -25.57 -40.05 -25.81
N LEU A 29 -25.43 -40.13 -24.49
CA LEU A 29 -24.16 -39.87 -23.81
C LEU A 29 -23.08 -40.87 -24.24
N LEU A 30 -23.39 -42.16 -24.36
CA LEU A 30 -22.45 -43.17 -24.84
C LEU A 30 -22.00 -42.85 -26.28
N GLN A 31 -22.94 -42.49 -27.16
CA GLN A 31 -22.61 -42.15 -28.54
C GLN A 31 -21.69 -40.93 -28.61
N VAL A 32 -22.01 -39.84 -27.90
CA VAL A 32 -21.25 -38.59 -27.95
C VAL A 32 -19.90 -38.75 -27.25
N VAL A 33 -19.89 -39.28 -26.02
CA VAL A 33 -18.68 -39.40 -25.19
C VAL A 33 -17.70 -40.44 -25.77
N SER A 34 -18.16 -41.42 -26.55
CA SER A 34 -17.27 -42.33 -27.26
C SER A 34 -16.28 -41.59 -28.19
N GLN A 35 -16.68 -40.43 -28.73
CA GLN A 35 -15.90 -39.62 -29.67
C GLN A 35 -14.81 -38.75 -29.02
N TYR A 36 -14.78 -38.65 -27.69
CA TYR A 36 -13.84 -37.77 -26.96
C TYR A 36 -13.00 -38.56 -25.97
N THR A 37 -11.73 -38.23 -25.77
CA THR A 37 -10.92 -38.78 -24.67
C THR A 37 -11.17 -37.97 -23.40
N ILE A 38 -11.58 -38.63 -22.31
CA ILE A 38 -11.88 -37.97 -21.02
C ILE A 38 -10.87 -38.42 -19.98
N THR A 39 -10.19 -37.46 -19.36
CA THR A 39 -9.20 -37.64 -18.28
C THR A 39 -9.67 -36.94 -17.01
N GLU A 40 -9.35 -37.48 -15.83
CA GLU A 40 -9.65 -36.85 -14.53
C GLU A 40 -8.68 -35.70 -14.29
N ASP A 41 -9.15 -34.58 -13.75
CA ASP A 41 -8.33 -33.37 -13.43
C ASP A 41 -7.26 -33.62 -12.34
N GLY A 42 -6.92 -34.88 -12.04
CA GLY A 42 -5.90 -35.27 -11.07
C GLY A 42 -4.47 -35.33 -11.63
N GLU A 43 -4.28 -35.53 -12.93
CA GLU A 43 -2.94 -35.70 -13.55
C GLU A 43 -2.50 -34.53 -14.45
N THR A 44 -3.38 -33.57 -14.73
CA THR A 44 -3.07 -32.35 -15.50
C THR A 44 -2.41 -31.23 -14.68
N LEU A 45 -2.11 -31.44 -13.40
CA LEU A 45 -1.58 -30.40 -12.50
C LEU A 45 -0.07 -30.16 -12.61
N HIS A 46 0.72 -31.04 -13.25
CA HIS A 46 2.19 -30.96 -13.14
C HIS A 46 3.03 -30.81 -14.42
N GLU A 47 2.47 -30.89 -15.64
CA GLU A 47 3.31 -30.91 -16.84
C GLU A 47 3.22 -29.70 -17.79
N ASN A 48 2.35 -28.72 -17.53
CA ASN A 48 2.25 -27.55 -18.41
C ASN A 48 3.23 -26.44 -18.00
N ALA A 49 4.26 -26.25 -18.82
CA ALA A 49 5.12 -25.08 -18.83
C ALA A 49 4.30 -23.78 -18.67
N ALA A 50 4.59 -23.04 -17.60
CA ALA A 50 3.99 -21.76 -17.17
C ALA A 50 2.58 -21.82 -16.56
N SER A 51 2.37 -22.61 -15.48
CA SER A 51 1.27 -22.34 -14.52
C SER A 51 1.23 -20.85 -14.17
N ASN A 52 0.04 -20.25 -14.05
CA ASN A 52 -0.15 -18.84 -13.70
C ASN A 52 0.72 -18.41 -12.51
N ASP A 53 0.89 -19.29 -11.52
CA ASP A 53 1.74 -19.06 -10.35
C ASP A 53 3.22 -19.00 -10.71
N ARG A 54 3.70 -19.82 -11.66
CA ARG A 54 5.07 -19.75 -12.17
C ARG A 54 5.33 -18.41 -12.88
N LEU A 55 4.42 -17.97 -13.75
CA LEU A 55 4.55 -16.66 -14.41
C LEU A 55 4.53 -15.51 -13.40
N LEU A 56 3.69 -15.63 -12.38
CA LEU A 56 3.68 -14.67 -11.28
C LEU A 56 5.01 -14.68 -10.53
N ASP A 57 5.58 -15.84 -10.20
CA ASP A 57 6.83 -15.92 -9.44
C ASP A 57 8.02 -15.38 -10.26
N ILE A 58 8.05 -15.60 -11.57
CA ILE A 58 9.04 -14.98 -12.48
C ILE A 58 8.86 -13.46 -12.49
N PHE A 59 7.63 -12.96 -12.68
CA PHE A 59 7.33 -11.53 -12.62
C PHE A 59 7.76 -10.89 -11.30
N LEU A 60 7.47 -11.54 -10.17
CA LEU A 60 7.86 -11.04 -8.85
C LEU A 60 9.38 -11.01 -8.67
N SER A 61 10.09 -11.99 -9.24
CA SER A 61 11.56 -12.04 -9.27
C SER A 61 12.13 -10.90 -10.12
N ALA A 62 11.56 -10.65 -11.31
CA ALA A 62 11.92 -9.50 -12.15
C ALA A 62 11.73 -8.18 -11.39
N LYS A 63 10.59 -7.99 -10.73
CA LYS A 63 10.32 -6.79 -9.91
C LYS A 63 11.29 -6.64 -8.74
N GLN A 64 11.76 -7.73 -8.17
CA GLN A 64 12.79 -7.69 -7.13
C GLN A 64 14.12 -7.16 -7.69
N VAL A 65 14.55 -7.64 -8.85
CA VAL A 65 15.77 -7.20 -9.53
C VAL A 65 15.67 -5.71 -9.95
N GLU A 66 14.49 -5.26 -10.38
CA GLU A 66 14.20 -3.85 -10.67
C GLU A 66 14.20 -2.94 -9.41
N GLY A 67 14.44 -3.50 -8.22
CA GLY A 67 14.55 -2.75 -6.97
C GLY A 67 13.20 -2.47 -6.27
N CYS A 68 12.15 -3.23 -6.58
CA CYS A 68 10.92 -3.17 -5.78
C CYS A 68 11.17 -3.69 -4.36
N THR A 69 10.58 -3.00 -3.37
CA THR A 69 10.72 -3.42 -1.97
C THR A 69 9.93 -4.71 -1.69
N THR A 70 10.38 -5.53 -0.73
CA THR A 70 9.68 -6.77 -0.33
C THR A 70 8.19 -6.57 -0.02
N PRO A 71 7.76 -5.49 0.67
CA PRO A 71 6.32 -5.23 0.85
C PRO A 71 5.58 -4.98 -0.47
N THR A 72 6.20 -4.31 -1.43
CA THR A 72 5.64 -4.10 -2.78
C THR A 72 5.45 -5.43 -3.50
N ILE A 73 6.48 -6.29 -3.48
CA ILE A 73 6.45 -7.62 -4.10
C ILE A 73 5.34 -8.48 -3.48
N LYS A 74 5.25 -8.52 -2.15
CA LYS A 74 4.16 -9.24 -1.45
C LYS A 74 2.78 -8.69 -1.82
N TYR A 75 2.64 -7.38 -1.92
CA TYR A 75 1.37 -6.75 -2.31
C TYR A 75 0.98 -7.07 -3.76
N TYR A 76 1.94 -7.06 -4.68
CA TYR A 76 1.73 -7.46 -6.08
C TYR A 76 1.30 -8.92 -6.16
N GLY A 77 2.06 -9.82 -5.53
CA GLY A 77 1.78 -11.26 -5.52
C GLY A 77 0.40 -11.56 -4.95
N SER A 78 0.08 -11.04 -3.76
CA SER A 78 -1.23 -11.28 -3.13
C SER A 78 -2.41 -10.74 -3.96
N THR A 79 -2.24 -9.58 -4.60
CA THR A 79 -3.28 -8.98 -5.46
C THR A 79 -3.52 -9.81 -6.72
N ILE A 80 -2.45 -10.31 -7.36
CA ILE A 80 -2.56 -11.11 -8.59
C ILE A 80 -3.06 -12.53 -8.29
N ARG A 81 -2.58 -13.20 -7.23
CA ARG A 81 -3.12 -14.50 -6.81
C ARG A 81 -4.62 -14.42 -6.50
N GLN A 82 -5.09 -13.28 -5.98
CA GLN A 82 -6.52 -13.07 -5.75
C GLN A 82 -7.33 -13.01 -7.05
N LEU A 83 -6.79 -12.45 -8.13
CA LEU A 83 -7.39 -12.50 -9.46
C LEU A 83 -7.50 -13.96 -9.93
N PHE A 84 -6.39 -14.70 -9.90
CA PHE A 84 -6.36 -16.11 -10.32
C PHE A 84 -7.36 -16.97 -9.55
N LYS A 85 -7.44 -16.77 -8.22
CA LYS A 85 -8.39 -17.50 -7.35
C LYS A 85 -9.85 -17.18 -7.66
N LYS A 86 -10.15 -15.93 -8.05
CA LYS A 86 -11.54 -15.49 -8.27
C LYS A 86 -12.02 -15.67 -9.70
N MET A 87 -11.09 -15.81 -10.63
CA MET A 87 -11.36 -16.02 -12.04
C MET A 87 -10.34 -17.03 -12.58
N PRO A 88 -10.53 -18.33 -12.28
CA PRO A 88 -9.58 -19.37 -12.61
C PRO A 88 -9.59 -19.63 -14.11
N LYS A 89 -8.56 -19.14 -14.81
CA LYS A 89 -8.29 -19.40 -16.22
C LYS A 89 -6.83 -19.12 -16.53
N LYS A 90 -6.35 -19.57 -17.69
CA LYS A 90 -4.97 -19.31 -18.10
C LYS A 90 -4.75 -17.80 -18.26
N VAL A 91 -3.56 -17.34 -17.88
CA VAL A 91 -3.17 -15.93 -17.99
C VAL A 91 -3.31 -15.39 -19.42
N THR A 92 -3.11 -16.24 -20.42
CA THR A 92 -3.29 -15.95 -21.86
C THR A 92 -4.74 -15.64 -22.25
N ASP A 93 -5.71 -16.10 -21.46
CA ASP A 93 -7.14 -16.10 -21.82
C ASP A 93 -7.90 -14.96 -21.12
N TYR A 94 -7.22 -14.09 -20.37
CA TYR A 94 -7.84 -12.88 -19.81
C TYR A 94 -8.13 -11.86 -20.91
N THR A 95 -9.40 -11.44 -21.00
CA THR A 95 -9.85 -10.35 -21.87
C THR A 95 -9.97 -9.04 -21.09
N THR A 96 -10.23 -7.93 -21.79
CA THR A 96 -10.47 -6.64 -21.13
C THR A 96 -11.74 -6.67 -20.27
N GLU A 97 -12.76 -7.37 -20.73
CA GLU A 97 -14.08 -7.50 -20.11
C GLU A 97 -13.98 -8.25 -18.78
N ASP A 98 -13.12 -9.28 -18.72
CA ASP A 98 -12.82 -10.02 -17.50
C ASP A 98 -12.22 -9.15 -16.41
N ILE A 99 -11.19 -8.36 -16.75
CA ILE A 99 -10.53 -7.50 -15.78
C ILE A 99 -11.50 -6.39 -15.32
N ARG A 100 -12.33 -5.84 -16.22
CA ARG A 100 -13.39 -4.88 -15.85
C ARG A 100 -14.41 -5.51 -14.90
N ALA A 101 -14.90 -6.71 -15.21
CA ALA A 101 -15.85 -7.44 -14.39
C ALA A 101 -15.26 -7.74 -13.00
N TYR A 102 -14.02 -8.22 -12.95
CA TYR A 102 -13.31 -8.46 -11.69
C TYR A 102 -13.20 -7.19 -10.85
N LEU A 103 -12.72 -6.07 -11.43
CA LEU A 103 -12.57 -4.81 -10.69
C LEU A 103 -13.92 -4.29 -10.17
N ALA A 104 -14.99 -4.40 -10.96
CA ALA A 104 -16.34 -4.00 -10.56
C ALA A 104 -16.91 -4.88 -9.43
N VAL A 105 -16.74 -6.20 -9.51
CA VAL A 105 -17.15 -7.13 -8.45
C VAL A 105 -16.34 -6.90 -7.19
N PHE A 106 -15.01 -6.73 -7.31
CA PHE A 106 -14.12 -6.45 -6.20
C PHE A 106 -14.52 -5.15 -5.47
N GLN A 107 -14.85 -4.09 -6.23
CA GLN A 107 -15.28 -2.82 -5.68
C GLN A 107 -16.57 -2.96 -4.87
N ARG A 108 -17.60 -3.59 -5.46
CA ARG A 108 -18.90 -3.78 -4.80
C ARG A 108 -18.79 -4.64 -3.56
N LYS A 109 -18.12 -5.80 -3.67
CA LYS A 109 -18.02 -6.78 -2.57
C LYS A 109 -17.24 -6.25 -1.38
N ASN A 110 -16.12 -5.56 -1.62
CA ASN A 110 -15.24 -5.07 -0.56
C ASN A 110 -15.52 -3.62 -0.16
N LYS A 111 -16.57 -2.97 -0.73
CA LYS A 111 -16.86 -1.54 -0.57
C LYS A 111 -15.59 -0.67 -0.75
N SER A 112 -14.76 -1.05 -1.72
CA SER A 112 -13.42 -0.47 -1.89
C SER A 112 -13.47 0.92 -2.50
N SER A 113 -12.57 1.79 -2.03
CA SER A 113 -12.45 3.15 -2.56
C SER A 113 -12.00 3.15 -4.02
N LYS A 114 -12.33 4.20 -4.78
CA LYS A 114 -11.84 4.39 -6.16
C LYS A 114 -10.30 4.36 -6.25
N VAL A 115 -9.60 4.84 -5.21
CA VAL A 115 -8.13 4.79 -5.12
C VAL A 115 -7.62 3.35 -5.01
N THR A 116 -8.29 2.53 -4.19
CA THR A 116 -7.96 1.10 -4.04
C THR A 116 -8.11 0.37 -5.39
N ILE A 117 -9.19 0.64 -6.11
CA ILE A 117 -9.44 0.03 -7.42
C ILE A 117 -8.40 0.46 -8.46
N ASP A 118 -8.03 1.75 -8.49
CA ASP A 118 -6.96 2.21 -9.39
C ASP A 118 -5.60 1.58 -9.05
N ASN A 119 -5.29 1.36 -7.76
CA ASN A 119 -4.08 0.67 -7.36
C ASN A 119 -4.05 -0.79 -7.84
N ILE A 120 -5.16 -1.53 -7.71
CA ILE A 120 -5.29 -2.90 -8.22
C ILE A 120 -5.13 -2.91 -9.75
N ARG A 121 -5.82 -2.01 -10.45
CA ARG A 121 -5.68 -1.83 -11.91
C ARG A 121 -4.23 -1.57 -12.31
N ARG A 122 -3.48 -0.75 -11.56
CA ARG A 122 -2.06 -0.49 -11.82
C ARG A 122 -1.17 -1.72 -11.64
N ILE A 123 -1.47 -2.56 -10.65
CA ILE A 123 -0.75 -3.83 -10.45
C ILE A 123 -1.02 -4.75 -11.64
N PHE A 124 -2.28 -4.90 -12.05
CA PHE A 124 -2.62 -5.70 -13.22
C PHE A 124 -1.96 -5.14 -14.49
N SER A 125 -1.98 -3.82 -14.66
CA SER A 125 -1.29 -3.16 -15.77
C SER A 125 0.20 -3.48 -15.79
N SER A 126 0.86 -3.53 -14.63
CA SER A 126 2.28 -3.90 -14.56
C SER A 126 2.53 -5.37 -14.87
N PHE A 127 1.68 -6.27 -14.41
CA PHE A 127 1.83 -7.71 -14.64
C PHE A 127 1.56 -8.08 -16.10
N PHE A 128 0.44 -7.61 -16.67
CA PHE A 128 0.09 -7.89 -18.05
C PHE A 128 0.93 -7.12 -19.07
N ALA A 129 1.49 -5.95 -18.71
CA ALA A 129 2.49 -5.31 -19.57
C ALA A 129 3.78 -6.15 -19.62
N TRP A 130 4.26 -6.63 -18.47
CA TRP A 130 5.43 -7.51 -18.43
C TRP A 130 5.20 -8.80 -19.23
N LEU A 131 4.01 -9.41 -19.14
CA LEU A 131 3.68 -10.58 -19.98
C LEU A 131 3.67 -10.27 -21.48
N GLU A 132 3.27 -9.06 -21.88
CA GLU A 132 3.29 -8.61 -23.29
C GLU A 132 4.73 -8.32 -23.74
N GLU A 133 5.56 -7.74 -22.86
CA GLU A 133 6.98 -7.44 -23.13
C GLU A 133 7.86 -8.70 -23.24
N GLU A 134 7.53 -9.76 -22.51
CA GLU A 134 8.24 -11.05 -22.52
C GLU A 134 7.59 -12.07 -23.47
N ASP A 135 6.71 -11.62 -24.38
CA ASP A 135 6.03 -12.42 -25.41
C ASP A 135 5.16 -13.59 -24.89
N TYR A 136 4.79 -13.61 -23.59
CA TYR A 136 3.85 -14.60 -23.05
C TYR A 136 2.41 -14.37 -23.51
N ILE A 137 2.05 -13.12 -23.85
CA ILE A 137 0.77 -12.76 -24.43
C ILE A 137 0.97 -11.77 -25.58
N VAL A 138 0.09 -11.82 -26.58
CA VAL A 138 0.15 -10.89 -27.73
C VAL A 138 -0.26 -9.46 -27.34
N LYS A 139 -1.13 -9.31 -26.34
CA LYS A 139 -1.69 -8.01 -25.96
C LYS A 139 -2.21 -7.98 -24.53
N SER A 140 -1.83 -6.96 -23.77
CA SER A 140 -2.33 -6.76 -22.41
C SER A 140 -3.85 -6.50 -22.36
N PRO A 141 -4.63 -7.28 -21.60
CA PRO A 141 -6.07 -7.03 -21.40
C PRO A 141 -6.36 -5.76 -20.59
N VAL A 142 -5.36 -5.16 -19.95
CA VAL A 142 -5.53 -3.95 -19.12
C VAL A 142 -5.35 -2.68 -19.94
N ARG A 143 -4.80 -2.77 -21.16
CA ARG A 143 -4.42 -1.62 -22.00
C ARG A 143 -5.59 -0.65 -22.27
N ARG A 144 -6.82 -1.15 -22.34
CA ARG A 144 -8.06 -0.36 -22.59
C ARG A 144 -8.82 0.02 -21.31
N ILE A 145 -8.25 -0.22 -20.13
CA ILE A 145 -8.87 0.10 -18.84
C ILE A 145 -8.32 1.43 -18.36
N HIS A 146 -9.11 2.48 -18.58
CA HIS A 146 -8.78 3.84 -18.19
C HIS A 146 -8.58 3.99 -16.68
N LYS A 147 -7.74 4.95 -16.31
CA LYS A 147 -7.52 5.35 -14.92
C LYS A 147 -8.86 5.69 -14.24
N VAL A 148 -9.08 5.16 -13.04
CA VAL A 148 -10.28 5.50 -12.27
C VAL A 148 -10.13 6.93 -11.76
N LYS A 149 -10.98 7.85 -12.23
CA LYS A 149 -10.97 9.24 -11.75
C LYS A 149 -11.37 9.27 -10.26
N THR A 150 -10.44 9.70 -9.42
CA THR A 150 -10.65 9.92 -7.99
C THR A 150 -10.79 11.43 -7.74
N GLY A 151 -11.82 11.84 -6.99
CA GLY A 151 -11.90 13.23 -6.54
C GLY A 151 -10.74 13.57 -5.59
N THR A 152 -10.24 14.80 -5.69
CA THR A 152 -9.21 15.31 -4.78
C THR A 152 -9.87 15.65 -3.45
N GLN A 153 -9.76 14.76 -2.44
CA GLN A 153 -10.20 15.10 -1.09
C GLN A 153 -9.11 15.92 -0.39
N VAL A 154 -9.47 17.11 0.08
CA VAL A 154 -8.66 17.85 1.05
C VAL A 154 -8.65 17.05 2.33
N LYS A 155 -7.56 16.32 2.61
CA LYS A 155 -7.47 15.57 3.86
C LYS A 155 -7.10 16.50 5.01
N GLU A 156 -7.57 16.19 6.21
CA GLU A 156 -7.34 17.03 7.39
C GLU A 156 -5.86 17.09 7.81
N VAL A 157 -5.44 18.23 8.37
CA VAL A 157 -4.17 18.45 9.06
C VAL A 157 -4.40 18.48 10.58
N LEU A 158 -3.34 18.57 11.39
CA LEU A 158 -3.44 18.82 12.83
C LEU A 158 -3.38 20.34 13.04
N SER A 159 -4.32 20.91 13.81
CA SER A 159 -4.16 22.29 14.30
C SER A 159 -3.14 22.36 15.43
N ASP A 160 -2.76 23.57 15.84
CA ASP A 160 -1.84 23.76 16.97
C ASP A 160 -2.44 23.19 18.27
N GLU A 161 -3.75 23.38 18.50
CA GLU A 161 -4.47 22.82 19.64
C GLU A 161 -4.46 21.28 19.60
N ASN A 162 -4.62 20.68 18.41
CA ASN A 162 -4.53 19.23 18.26
C ASN A 162 -3.12 18.73 18.66
N ILE A 163 -2.07 19.45 18.30
CA ILE A 163 -0.70 19.04 18.66
C ILE A 163 -0.49 19.15 20.17
N GLU A 164 -0.97 20.20 20.83
CA GLU A 164 -0.89 20.29 22.30
C GLU A 164 -1.70 19.17 22.98
N GLN A 165 -2.94 18.90 22.56
CA GLN A 165 -3.74 17.78 23.09
C GLN A 165 -3.06 16.42 22.92
N LEU A 166 -2.33 16.21 21.82
CA LEU A 166 -1.55 14.99 21.61
C LEU A 166 -0.39 14.88 22.60
N ARG A 167 0.27 15.99 22.95
CA ARG A 167 1.33 16.03 23.96
C ARG A 167 0.76 15.71 25.34
N ASP A 168 -0.33 16.35 25.72
CA ASP A 168 -0.99 16.15 27.02
C ASP A 168 -1.48 14.70 27.20
N SER A 169 -1.84 14.05 26.08
CA SER A 169 -2.26 12.65 26.07
C SER A 169 -1.09 11.64 26.14
N CYS A 170 0.17 12.10 26.11
CA CYS A 170 1.33 11.22 26.19
C CYS A 170 1.65 10.81 27.63
N THR A 171 1.47 9.53 27.92
CA THR A 171 1.85 8.95 29.23
C THR A 171 3.31 8.54 29.35
N LYS A 172 4.05 8.51 28.23
CA LYS A 172 5.43 8.04 28.17
C LYS A 172 6.29 9.10 27.47
N ILE A 173 7.41 9.46 28.08
CA ILE A 173 8.40 10.41 27.54
C ILE A 173 8.88 10.05 26.14
N ARG A 174 8.97 8.75 25.81
CA ARG A 174 9.27 8.27 24.46
C ARG A 174 8.24 8.76 23.45
N ASP A 175 6.96 8.63 23.78
CA ASP A 175 5.89 8.93 22.85
C ASP A 175 5.78 10.45 22.63
N LEU A 176 6.02 11.25 23.67
CA LEU A 176 6.15 12.71 23.59
C LEU A 176 7.29 13.11 22.64
N ALA A 177 8.48 12.52 22.81
CA ALA A 177 9.62 12.74 21.92
C ALA A 177 9.33 12.34 20.46
N ILE A 178 8.59 11.23 20.23
CA ILE A 178 8.16 10.82 18.88
C ILE A 178 7.25 11.88 18.26
N ILE A 179 6.26 12.38 19.01
CA ILE A 179 5.29 13.37 18.51
C ILE A 179 6.01 14.65 18.11
N ASP A 180 6.85 15.19 18.98
CA ASP A 180 7.53 16.46 18.68
C ASP A 180 8.56 16.35 17.56
N LEU A 181 9.27 15.21 17.48
CA LEU A 181 10.19 14.99 16.38
C LEU A 181 9.43 14.88 15.04
N LEU A 182 8.30 14.14 15.00
CA LEU A 182 7.47 14.05 13.80
C LEU A 182 6.83 15.39 13.42
N ALA A 183 6.35 16.16 14.40
CA ALA A 183 5.75 17.47 14.18
C ALA A 183 6.77 18.48 13.65
N SER A 184 8.01 18.43 14.14
CA SER A 184 9.06 19.38 13.73
C SER A 184 9.70 19.04 12.39
N THR A 185 9.95 17.75 12.12
CA THR A 185 10.71 17.31 10.93
C THR A 185 9.81 16.90 9.76
N GLY A 186 8.58 16.49 10.05
CA GLY A 186 7.68 15.89 9.06
C GLY A 186 8.24 14.62 8.42
N MET A 187 9.24 13.95 9.00
CA MET A 187 9.91 12.79 8.41
C MET A 187 8.98 11.57 8.24
N ARG A 188 9.38 10.60 7.41
CA ARG A 188 8.59 9.37 7.19
C ARG A 188 8.75 8.48 8.42
N VAL A 189 7.74 7.68 8.74
CA VAL A 189 7.87 6.71 9.83
C VAL A 189 9.00 5.71 9.59
N GLY A 190 9.23 5.32 8.32
CA GLY A 190 10.36 4.46 7.95
C GLY A 190 11.72 5.13 8.14
N GLU A 191 11.80 6.46 8.11
CA GLU A 191 13.01 7.23 8.43
C GLU A 191 13.18 7.31 9.94
N LEU A 192 12.12 7.66 10.67
CA LEU A 192 12.09 7.76 12.13
C LEU A 192 12.59 6.48 12.82
N VAL A 193 12.08 5.31 12.41
CA VAL A 193 12.44 4.04 13.05
C VAL A 193 13.87 3.60 12.75
N LYS A 194 14.50 4.14 11.70
CA LYS A 194 15.87 3.80 11.30
C LYS A 194 16.93 4.65 11.99
N LEU A 195 16.57 5.84 12.48
CA LEU A 195 17.49 6.72 13.19
C LEU A 195 18.20 6.00 14.35
N ASN A 196 19.48 6.27 14.48
CA ASN A 196 20.34 5.97 15.62
C ASN A 196 20.51 7.20 16.51
N ARG A 197 21.04 7.00 17.72
CA ARG A 197 21.42 8.09 18.63
C ARG A 197 22.50 9.00 18.00
N GLU A 198 23.40 8.41 17.22
CA GLU A 198 24.52 9.11 16.55
C GLU A 198 24.07 9.99 15.38
N ASP A 199 22.89 9.73 14.81
CA ASP A 199 22.35 10.52 13.68
C ASP A 199 21.79 11.89 14.13
N ILE A 200 21.77 12.17 15.45
CA ILE A 200 21.19 13.38 16.03
C ILE A 200 22.28 14.37 16.42
N ASN A 201 22.26 15.55 15.80
CA ASN A 201 23.05 16.70 16.24
C ASN A 201 22.17 17.62 17.10
N PHE A 202 22.38 17.60 18.42
CA PHE A 202 21.62 18.43 19.35
C PHE A 202 22.02 19.91 19.34
N THR A 203 23.22 20.24 18.86
CA THR A 203 23.70 21.62 18.76
C THR A 203 22.97 22.32 17.62
N GLU A 204 23.04 21.74 16.42
CA GLU A 204 22.41 22.28 15.21
C GLU A 204 20.91 21.97 15.12
N ARG A 205 20.40 21.07 15.99
CA ARG A 205 19.00 20.58 16.00
C ARG A 205 18.61 19.96 14.66
N GLU A 206 19.45 19.06 14.19
CA GLU A 206 19.27 18.38 12.92
C GLU A 206 19.55 16.88 13.03
N CYS A 207 19.01 16.11 12.09
CA CYS A 207 19.37 14.71 11.93
C CYS A 207 19.39 14.27 10.47
N ILE A 208 20.18 13.23 10.21
CA ILE A 208 20.34 12.66 8.87
C ILE A 208 19.32 11.54 8.68
N VAL A 209 18.51 11.62 7.62
CA VAL A 209 17.52 10.59 7.28
C VAL A 209 17.74 10.02 5.88
N PHE A 210 17.53 8.71 5.76
CA PHE A 210 17.68 7.99 4.50
C PHE A 210 16.34 7.83 3.77
N GLY A 211 16.22 8.47 2.61
CA GLY A 211 15.08 8.39 1.72
C GLY A 211 15.05 7.15 0.83
N LYS A 212 14.10 7.12 -0.11
CA LYS A 212 14.03 6.07 -1.14
C LYS A 212 15.28 6.13 -2.03
N GLY A 213 15.90 4.98 -2.30
CA GLY A 213 17.15 4.89 -3.05
C GLY A 213 18.39 5.26 -2.25
N ASN A 214 18.31 5.16 -0.91
CA ASN A 214 19.41 5.47 0.02
C ASN A 214 19.93 6.91 -0.06
N LYS A 215 19.11 7.85 -0.56
CA LYS A 215 19.48 9.27 -0.60
C LYS A 215 19.38 9.88 0.78
N GLU A 216 20.50 10.38 1.28
CA GLU A 216 20.56 11.12 2.53
C GLU A 216 19.96 12.51 2.37
N ARG A 217 19.34 13.01 3.44
CA ARG A 217 19.03 14.43 3.61
C ARG A 217 19.04 14.79 5.08
N ILE A 218 19.38 16.03 5.36
CA ILE A 218 19.27 16.63 6.68
C ILE A 218 17.82 17.06 6.90
N VAL A 219 17.29 16.83 8.09
CA VAL A 219 16.01 17.38 8.56
C VAL A 219 16.21 18.09 9.88
N TYR A 220 15.48 19.18 10.06
CA TYR A 220 15.61 20.06 11.22
C TYR A 220 14.47 19.84 12.21
N PHE A 221 14.77 20.00 13.50
CA PHE A 221 13.78 19.95 14.57
C PHE A 221 13.89 21.17 15.49
N ASN A 222 12.81 21.49 16.20
CA ASN A 222 12.75 22.69 17.02
C ASN A 222 13.32 22.46 18.44
N ALA A 223 13.43 23.54 19.23
CA ALA A 223 13.94 23.48 20.59
C ALA A 223 13.10 22.56 21.51
N ARG A 224 11.78 22.48 21.31
CA ARG A 224 10.90 21.61 22.09
C ARG A 224 11.20 20.14 21.83
N ALA A 225 11.33 19.76 20.56
CA ALA A 225 11.74 18.41 20.17
C ALA A 225 13.12 18.04 20.74
N LYS A 226 14.08 18.98 20.74
CA LYS A 226 15.39 18.79 21.40
C LYS A 226 15.23 18.41 22.87
N ILE A 227 14.46 19.19 23.64
CA ILE A 227 14.28 18.97 25.08
C ILE A 227 13.67 17.58 25.35
N HIS A 228 12.56 17.25 24.68
CA HIS A 228 11.90 15.96 24.90
C HIS A 228 12.74 14.78 24.44
N LEU A 229 13.51 14.94 23.35
CA LEU A 229 14.42 13.90 22.88
C LEU A 229 15.57 13.67 23.86
N GLN A 230 16.15 14.74 24.43
CA GLN A 230 17.18 14.63 25.47
C GLN A 230 16.63 13.95 26.73
N GLN A 231 15.45 14.37 27.22
CA GLN A 231 14.80 13.73 28.37
C GLN A 231 14.55 12.24 28.13
N TYR A 232 14.08 11.89 26.93
CA TYR A 232 13.90 10.49 26.56
C TYR A 232 15.24 9.73 26.55
N LEU A 233 16.29 10.24 25.91
CA LEU A 233 17.58 9.56 25.85
C LEU A 233 18.22 9.41 27.23
N SER A 234 18.16 10.44 28.09
CA SER A 234 18.69 10.39 29.46
C SER A 234 17.96 9.37 30.33
N SER A 235 16.68 9.09 30.05
CA SER A 235 15.92 8.06 30.77
C SER A 235 16.32 6.62 30.39
N ARG A 236 17.02 6.43 29.28
CA ARG A 236 17.33 5.10 28.74
C ARG A 236 18.59 4.54 29.36
N LYS A 237 18.48 3.32 29.89
CA LYS A 237 19.60 2.55 30.44
C LYS A 237 20.07 1.42 29.51
N ASP A 238 19.45 1.26 28.35
CA ASP A 238 19.80 0.22 27.37
C ASP A 238 20.99 0.64 26.49
N ARG A 239 21.66 -0.34 25.89
CA ARG A 239 22.79 -0.16 24.97
C ARG A 239 22.39 -0.13 23.49
N ASN A 240 21.10 -0.06 23.16
CA ASN A 240 20.65 -0.10 21.78
C ASN A 240 20.93 1.24 21.07
N LYS A 241 21.65 1.17 19.94
CA LYS A 241 22.00 2.31 19.09
C LYS A 241 20.78 3.03 18.51
N ALA A 242 19.65 2.33 18.33
CA ALA A 242 18.43 2.91 17.80
C ALA A 242 17.97 4.11 18.62
N LEU A 243 17.50 5.16 17.94
CA LEU A 243 16.98 6.37 18.57
C LEU A 243 15.73 6.08 19.39
N PHE A 244 14.79 5.28 18.85
CA PHE A 244 13.58 4.85 19.54
C PHE A 244 13.51 3.33 19.70
N VAL A 245 13.14 2.89 20.89
CA VAL A 245 13.04 1.46 21.26
C VAL A 245 11.69 1.10 21.89
N SER A 246 11.39 -0.20 21.94
CA SER A 246 10.27 -0.75 22.68
C SER A 246 10.39 -0.46 24.19
N LEU A 247 9.25 -0.28 24.87
CA LEU A 247 9.23 -0.14 26.33
C LEU A 247 9.51 -1.48 27.02
N ALA A 248 9.09 -2.59 26.40
CA ALA A 248 9.38 -3.92 26.90
C ALA A 248 10.86 -4.27 26.71
N LYS A 249 11.46 -4.93 27.71
CA LYS A 249 12.75 -5.60 27.57
C LYS A 249 12.67 -6.63 26.42
N PRO A 250 13.70 -6.77 25.58
CA PRO A 250 15.06 -6.21 25.72
C PRO A 250 15.26 -4.84 25.05
N HIS A 251 14.23 -4.00 24.92
CA HIS A 251 14.31 -2.68 24.29
C HIS A 251 14.80 -2.75 22.83
N LYS A 252 14.11 -3.57 22.03
CA LYS A 252 14.39 -3.68 20.59
C LYS A 252 14.05 -2.37 19.88
N ARG A 253 14.67 -2.14 18.71
CA ARG A 253 14.34 -1.00 17.84
C ARG A 253 12.83 -0.98 17.59
N LEU A 254 12.23 0.21 17.66
CA LEU A 254 10.81 0.35 17.44
C LEU A 254 10.48 0.13 15.95
N GLU A 255 9.48 -0.69 15.67
CA GLU A 255 9.02 -0.94 14.30
C GLU A 255 7.99 0.09 13.83
N ILE A 256 7.78 0.17 12.51
CA ILE A 256 6.79 1.08 11.90
C ILE A 256 5.39 0.83 12.49
N SER A 257 4.99 -0.44 12.57
CA SER A 257 3.72 -0.87 13.18
C SER A 257 3.58 -0.40 14.62
N GLY A 258 4.68 -0.42 15.38
CA GLY A 258 4.75 0.05 16.76
C GLY A 258 4.47 1.54 16.86
N VAL A 259 5.17 2.37 16.07
CA VAL A 259 4.95 3.83 16.03
C VAL A 259 3.50 4.15 15.65
N GLU A 260 2.99 3.54 14.58
CA GLU A 260 1.62 3.80 14.12
C GLU A 260 0.58 3.40 15.16
N THR A 261 0.76 2.26 15.82
CA THR A 261 -0.16 1.81 16.88
C THR A 261 -0.15 2.76 18.06
N ARG A 262 1.03 3.27 18.47
CA ARG A 262 1.13 4.29 19.52
C ARG A 262 0.42 5.58 19.13
N LEU A 263 0.69 6.11 17.95
CA LEU A 263 0.06 7.35 17.47
C LEU A 263 -1.46 7.23 17.36
N ARG A 264 -1.97 6.09 16.86
CA ARG A 264 -3.42 5.82 16.85
C ARG A 264 -4.00 5.79 18.27
N LYS A 265 -3.33 5.15 19.22
CA LYS A 265 -3.78 5.08 20.61
C LYS A 265 -3.84 6.48 21.24
N ILE A 266 -2.77 7.26 21.10
CA ILE A 266 -2.68 8.63 21.63
C ILE A 266 -3.75 9.52 20.97
N GLY A 267 -3.92 9.42 19.65
CA GLY A 267 -4.98 10.14 18.95
C GLY A 267 -6.39 9.80 19.45
N ARG A 268 -6.67 8.53 19.75
CA ARG A 268 -7.96 8.15 20.35
C ARG A 268 -8.16 8.77 21.74
N THR A 269 -7.13 8.77 22.58
CA THR A 269 -7.17 9.42 23.90
C THR A 269 -7.41 10.92 23.79
N ALA A 270 -6.73 11.58 22.85
CA ALA A 270 -6.90 13.00 22.56
C ALA A 270 -8.21 13.33 21.81
N LYS A 271 -9.02 12.32 21.43
CA LYS A 271 -10.23 12.46 20.59
C LYS A 271 -9.95 13.05 19.19
N ILE A 272 -8.74 12.82 18.66
CA ILE A 272 -8.31 13.30 17.35
C ILE A 272 -8.37 12.16 16.33
N VAL A 273 -9.10 12.40 15.24
CA VAL A 273 -9.36 11.40 14.22
C VAL A 273 -8.11 11.16 13.35
N ARG A 274 -7.82 9.86 13.12
CA ARG A 274 -6.80 9.36 12.16
C ARG A 274 -5.40 9.95 12.37
N VAL A 275 -4.91 9.94 13.60
CA VAL A 275 -3.52 10.34 13.90
C VAL A 275 -2.56 9.26 13.40
N HIS A 276 -1.70 9.63 12.47
CA HIS A 276 -0.67 8.77 11.88
C HIS A 276 0.50 9.64 11.36
N PRO A 277 1.71 9.07 11.13
CA PRO A 277 2.91 9.83 10.78
C PRO A 277 2.73 10.76 9.58
N HIS A 278 2.02 10.30 8.55
CA HIS A 278 1.75 11.13 7.37
C HIS A 278 0.85 12.35 7.66
N LYS A 279 0.06 12.38 8.74
CA LYS A 279 -0.73 13.56 9.14
C LYS A 279 0.19 14.67 9.67
N PHE A 280 1.24 14.32 10.42
CA PHE A 280 2.28 15.25 10.86
C PHE A 280 3.06 15.85 9.68
N ARG A 281 3.52 15.01 8.74
CA ARG A 281 4.20 15.50 7.51
C ARG A 281 3.36 16.52 6.76
N ARG A 282 2.06 16.22 6.58
CA ARG A 282 1.12 17.09 5.88
C ARG A 282 0.91 18.40 6.63
N THR A 283 0.78 18.32 7.96
CA THR A 283 0.64 19.49 8.82
C THR A 283 1.86 20.41 8.70
N LEU A 284 3.08 19.85 8.77
CA LEU A 284 4.30 20.63 8.57
C LEU A 284 4.37 21.26 7.19
N ALA A 285 4.03 20.51 6.13
CA ALA A 285 4.01 21.02 4.76
C ALA A 285 3.07 22.21 4.60
N THR A 286 1.81 22.05 5.05
CA THR A 286 0.80 23.11 5.00
C THR A 286 1.23 24.32 5.82
N MET A 287 1.65 24.11 7.08
CA MET A 287 2.09 25.21 7.95
C MET A 287 3.29 25.96 7.36
N ALA A 288 4.27 25.28 6.79
CA ALA A 288 5.45 25.93 6.20
C ALA A 288 5.07 26.82 5.01
N ILE A 289 4.20 26.31 4.12
CA ILE A 289 3.70 27.07 2.97
C ILE A 289 2.86 28.26 3.44
N ASP A 290 1.98 28.06 4.42
CA ASP A 290 1.14 29.11 4.99
C ASP A 290 1.97 30.22 5.67
N LYS A 291 3.13 29.86 6.21
CA LYS A 291 4.13 30.82 6.75
C LYS A 291 5.01 31.45 5.67
N GLY A 292 4.73 31.19 4.38
CA GLY A 292 5.40 31.81 3.25
C GLY A 292 6.70 31.12 2.80
N MET A 293 6.97 29.89 3.25
CA MET A 293 8.12 29.12 2.74
C MET A 293 7.86 28.74 1.27
N PRO A 294 8.82 28.99 0.35
CA PRO A 294 8.70 28.57 -1.05
C PRO A 294 8.44 27.07 -1.18
N VAL A 295 7.57 26.67 -2.11
CA VAL A 295 7.13 25.28 -2.28
C VAL A 295 8.30 24.36 -2.60
N GLU A 296 9.30 24.86 -3.33
CA GLU A 296 10.54 24.17 -3.69
C GLU A 296 11.38 23.85 -2.45
N GLN A 297 11.42 24.78 -1.48
CA GLN A 297 12.13 24.56 -0.21
C GLN A 297 11.39 23.53 0.65
N VAL A 298 10.06 23.60 0.71
CA VAL A 298 9.23 22.59 1.40
C VAL A 298 9.38 21.21 0.75
N GLN A 299 9.47 21.14 -0.58
CA GLN A 299 9.70 19.90 -1.32
C GLN A 299 11.04 19.27 -0.93
N ARG A 300 12.12 20.07 -0.88
CA ARG A 300 13.45 19.62 -0.46
C ARG A 300 13.47 19.15 0.99
N LEU A 301 12.91 19.96 1.90
CA LEU A 301 12.79 19.66 3.33
C LEU A 301 12.10 18.29 3.57
N LEU A 302 10.99 18.05 2.87
CA LEU A 302 10.21 16.82 3.02
C LEU A 302 10.72 15.66 2.15
N GLY A 303 11.72 15.88 1.29
CA GLY A 303 12.27 14.87 0.39
C GLY A 303 11.20 14.29 -0.56
N HIS A 304 10.41 15.16 -1.20
CA HIS A 304 9.44 14.79 -2.22
C HIS A 304 10.10 14.73 -3.60
N VAL A 305 10.01 13.58 -4.26
CA VAL A 305 10.60 13.38 -5.61
C VAL A 305 9.86 14.21 -6.66
N LYS A 306 8.52 14.28 -6.58
CA LYS A 306 7.68 15.05 -7.50
C LYS A 306 7.14 16.29 -6.79
N ILE A 307 7.28 17.45 -7.42
CA ILE A 307 6.77 18.72 -6.90
C ILE A 307 5.25 18.69 -6.72
N ASP A 308 4.51 17.95 -7.57
CA ASP A 308 3.06 17.73 -7.46
C ASP A 308 2.62 17.29 -6.06
N THR A 309 3.46 16.50 -5.38
CA THR A 309 3.18 16.02 -4.03
C THR A 309 3.11 17.17 -3.03
N THR A 310 3.97 18.19 -3.20
CA THR A 310 3.99 19.39 -2.38
C THR A 310 2.96 20.43 -2.85
N MET A 311 2.74 20.55 -4.17
CA MET A 311 1.74 21.45 -4.76
C MET A 311 0.33 21.15 -4.25
N HIS A 312 0.02 19.88 -3.97
CA HIS A 312 -1.24 19.50 -3.31
C HIS A 312 -1.47 20.19 -1.96
N TYR A 313 -0.44 20.67 -1.26
CA TYR A 313 -0.60 21.45 -0.03
C TYR A 313 -0.75 22.94 -0.31
N ALA A 314 -0.08 23.46 -1.34
CA ALA A 314 -0.14 24.88 -1.73
C ALA A 314 -1.51 25.28 -2.29
N MET A 315 -2.14 24.40 -3.08
CA MET A 315 -3.42 24.68 -3.74
C MET A 315 -4.63 24.75 -2.81
N VAL A 316 -4.48 24.36 -1.54
CA VAL A 316 -5.61 24.20 -0.61
C VAL A 316 -5.97 25.50 0.09
N ASN A 317 -5.10 26.51 0.12
CA ASN A 317 -5.33 27.73 0.90
C ASN A 317 -5.34 29.00 0.03
N GLN A 318 -6.53 29.51 -0.28
CA GLN A 318 -6.69 30.80 -0.98
C GLN A 318 -6.09 31.98 -0.22
N ASN A 319 -5.85 31.86 1.10
CA ASN A 319 -5.17 32.91 1.86
C ASN A 319 -3.72 33.13 1.39
N ASN A 320 -3.05 32.09 0.89
CA ASN A 320 -1.69 32.23 0.36
C ASN A 320 -1.66 33.04 -0.93
N VAL A 321 -2.71 32.94 -1.76
CA VAL A 321 -2.85 33.78 -2.96
C VAL A 321 -3.04 35.24 -2.55
N LYS A 322 -3.90 35.50 -1.56
CA LYS A 322 -4.15 36.87 -1.05
C LYS A 322 -2.92 37.49 -0.38
N LEU A 323 -2.19 36.72 0.42
CA LEU A 323 -0.95 37.17 1.08
C LEU A 323 0.17 37.40 0.06
N SER A 324 0.33 36.50 -0.92
CA SER A 324 1.33 36.66 -1.97
C SER A 324 1.04 37.87 -2.85
N HIS A 325 -0.23 38.10 -3.24
CA HIS A 325 -0.64 39.31 -3.96
C HIS A 325 -0.29 40.57 -3.15
N ARG A 326 -0.58 40.61 -1.85
CA ARG A 326 -0.22 41.76 -1.00
C ARG A 326 1.28 41.97 -0.84
N LYS A 327 2.09 40.92 -0.95
CA LYS A 327 3.54 40.99 -0.73
C LYS A 327 4.35 41.33 -1.99
N PHE A 328 3.86 40.91 -3.16
CA PHE A 328 4.62 41.01 -4.42
C PHE A 328 3.98 41.93 -5.45
N ILE A 329 2.69 42.27 -5.31
CA ILE A 329 1.95 43.11 -6.27
C ILE A 329 1.56 44.47 -5.65
N ASN A 330 1.52 44.58 -4.32
CA ASN A 330 1.42 45.85 -3.59
C ASN A 330 2.78 46.25 -3.03
#